data_AF-A0A960VF71-F1
#
_entry.id   AF-A0A960VF71-F1
#
_cell.length_a   1.000
_cell.length_b   1.000
_cell.length_c   1.000
_cell.angle_alpha   90.00
_cell.angle_beta   90.00
_cell.angle_gamma   90.00
#
_symmetry.space_group_name_H-M   'P 1'
#
loop_
_entity.id
_entity.type
_entity.pdbx_description
1 polymer ?
#
loop_
_entity_poly.entity_id
_entity_poly.type
_entity_poly.pdbx_seq_one_letter_code
_entity_poly.pdbx_strand_id
1 'polypeptide(L)'
;MTFQSFQELLPEIAENETRSITILQNASGLPPAGQYMFIELFCTELDCDCRNVMIVVFHVEKELQVTRLRYCWETKSYYDKIGLAFREDVPGVFVDFGYSSPYSKYFVKAFEEMCYGNAHSKSETEYAKRLKRHYQQFREQLKNNQRDVDEAAEQMIPQPYSPCTCASGKKFKFCCKPIFHCVVEAMCAAEDGLHEEALQWISKAEKIVGNTAEVLCRKAIIYSFTDRQRYVEYLQKCLEVNPQHPRAHYLKGIDSNKKGDYEAAIAAYLKAIQYYPSTDHYHLNEVYNNLANVYHQIGEHTKAIAAWKTALEYSSTDKMARMNLQKFGTSI
;
A
#
# COMPACT_ATOMS: atom_id res chain seq x y z
N MET A 1 -1.48 -4.13 19.15
CA MET A 1 -1.10 -2.79 18.67
C MET A 1 0.06 -2.97 17.71
N THR A 2 -0.20 -2.71 16.44
CA THR A 2 0.82 -2.82 15.39
C THR A 2 1.62 -1.51 15.32
N PHE A 3 2.93 -1.61 15.11
CA PHE A 3 3.84 -0.47 15.02
C PHE A 3 4.57 -0.51 13.69
N GLN A 4 4.80 0.66 13.11
CA GLN A 4 5.55 0.82 11.85
C GLN A 4 6.59 1.93 12.01
N SER A 5 7.71 1.80 11.30
CA SER A 5 8.77 2.80 11.28
C SER A 5 8.28 4.12 10.67
N PHE A 6 8.63 5.23 11.31
CA PHE A 6 8.38 6.57 10.77
C PHE A 6 9.06 6.76 9.41
N GLN A 7 10.25 6.20 9.23
CA GLN A 7 11.03 6.30 8.00
C GLN A 7 10.36 5.61 6.80
N GLU A 8 9.62 4.53 7.03
CA GLU A 8 8.90 3.85 5.94
C GLU A 8 7.75 4.70 5.40
N LEU A 9 7.09 5.46 6.28
CA LEU A 9 5.94 6.27 5.92
C LEU A 9 6.31 7.68 5.44
N LEU A 10 7.37 8.26 6.03
CA LEU A 10 7.83 9.63 5.80
C LEU A 10 9.36 9.68 5.64
N PRO A 11 9.92 9.06 4.58
CA PRO A 11 11.37 8.86 4.42
C PRO A 11 12.16 10.17 4.32
N GLU A 12 11.65 11.17 3.60
CA GLU A 12 12.34 12.45 3.41
C GLU A 12 12.51 13.23 4.72
N ILE A 13 11.51 13.17 5.61
CA ILE A 13 11.59 13.79 6.93
C ILE A 13 12.55 12.98 7.80
N ALA A 14 12.39 11.66 7.80
CA ALA A 14 13.21 10.77 8.62
C ALA A 14 14.71 10.88 8.30
N GLU A 15 15.09 11.02 7.02
CA GLU A 15 16.48 11.19 6.58
C GLU A 15 17.15 12.41 7.23
N ASN A 16 16.41 13.51 7.38
CA ASN A 16 16.92 14.76 7.94
C ASN A 16 16.84 14.82 9.47
N GLU A 17 15.92 14.06 10.06
CA GLU A 17 15.49 14.28 11.45
C GLU A 17 15.80 13.12 12.40
N THR A 18 16.12 11.93 11.89
CA THR A 18 16.57 10.81 12.71
C THR A 18 17.84 11.20 13.46
N ARG A 19 17.94 10.80 14.73
CA ARG A 19 19.11 11.10 15.57
C ARG A 19 19.90 9.84 15.86
N SER A 20 21.20 10.05 16.00
CA SER A 20 22.14 9.04 16.47
C SER A 20 23.00 9.62 17.59
N ILE A 21 23.54 8.73 18.41
CA ILE A 21 24.64 9.05 19.32
C ILE A 21 25.85 8.21 18.93
N THR A 22 27.04 8.76 19.11
CA THR A 22 28.29 8.05 18.85
C THR A 22 29.03 7.84 20.16
N ILE A 23 29.34 6.59 20.48
CA ILE A 23 30.17 6.23 21.62
C ILE A 23 31.60 6.06 21.11
N LEU A 24 32.50 6.93 21.60
CA LEU A 24 33.86 7.02 21.07
C LEU A 24 34.83 5.98 21.65
N GLN A 25 34.58 5.50 22.87
CA GLN A 25 35.50 4.63 23.59
C GLN A 25 34.76 3.53 24.35
N ASN A 26 35.39 2.36 24.42
CA ASN A 26 34.92 1.26 25.26
C ASN A 26 35.32 1.51 26.71
N ALA A 27 34.34 1.57 27.61
CA ALA A 27 34.58 1.58 29.05
C ALA A 27 33.68 0.54 29.74
N SER A 28 34.11 0.05 30.90
CA SER A 28 33.29 -0.88 31.69
C SER A 28 31.94 -0.24 32.04
N GLY A 29 30.85 -0.93 31.71
CA GLY A 29 29.48 -0.45 31.94
C GLY A 29 28.92 0.49 30.88
N LEU A 30 29.69 0.87 29.85
CA LEU A 30 29.19 1.57 28.68
C LEU A 30 28.84 0.59 27.54
N PRO A 31 27.89 0.95 26.66
CA PRO A 31 27.70 0.22 25.41
C PRO A 31 28.99 0.25 24.56
N PRO A 32 29.19 -0.74 23.66
CA PRO A 32 30.34 -0.75 22.76
C PRO A 32 30.50 0.57 21.98
N ALA A 33 31.73 0.92 21.65
CA ALA A 33 32.00 2.04 20.75
C ALA A 33 31.36 1.80 19.38
N GLY A 34 30.81 2.86 18.80
CA GLY A 34 30.05 2.82 17.56
C GLY A 34 28.92 3.84 17.52
N GLN A 35 28.26 3.90 16.39
CA GLN A 35 27.08 4.74 16.17
C GLN A 35 25.80 3.99 16.51
N TYR A 36 24.90 4.66 17.24
CA TYR A 36 23.61 4.15 17.64
C TYR A 36 22.50 5.04 17.11
N MET A 37 21.65 4.52 16.24
CA MET A 37 20.48 5.23 15.73
C MET A 37 19.26 5.01 16.65
N PHE A 38 18.42 6.04 16.76
CA PHE A 38 17.15 5.99 17.46
C PHE A 38 16.02 5.99 16.43
N ILE A 39 15.60 4.80 16.02
CA ILE A 39 14.59 4.61 14.98
C ILE A 39 13.20 4.72 15.61
N GLU A 40 12.39 5.64 15.11
CA GLU A 40 11.06 5.95 15.63
C GLU A 40 10.00 5.01 15.02
N LEU A 41 9.21 4.36 15.88
CA LEU A 41 8.09 3.50 15.51
C LEU A 41 6.81 4.04 16.17
N PHE A 42 5.76 4.14 15.36
CA PHE A 42 4.45 4.66 15.78
C PHE A 42 3.33 3.64 15.54
N CYS A 43 2.27 3.75 16.34
CA CYS A 43 1.08 2.89 16.24
C CYS A 43 0.35 3.12 14.92
N THR A 44 -0.01 2.03 14.23
CA THR A 44 -0.73 2.08 12.94
C THR A 44 -2.26 1.98 13.05
N GLU A 45 -2.79 1.63 14.22
CA GLU A 45 -4.24 1.52 14.44
C GLU A 45 -4.91 2.90 14.29
N LEU A 46 -5.78 3.11 13.30
CA LEU A 46 -6.31 4.45 12.94
C LEU A 46 -7.12 5.13 14.05
N ASP A 47 -7.81 4.34 14.87
CA ASP A 47 -8.65 4.84 15.98
C ASP A 47 -7.89 4.97 17.31
N CYS A 48 -6.60 4.65 17.33
CA CYS A 48 -5.79 4.71 18.54
C CYS A 48 -5.19 6.11 18.77
N ASP A 49 -5.34 6.66 19.97
CA ASP A 49 -4.67 7.90 20.40
C ASP A 49 -3.60 7.61 21.45
N CYS A 50 -2.66 6.71 21.13
CA CYS A 50 -1.71 6.21 22.12
C CYS A 50 -0.66 7.24 22.54
N ARG A 51 -0.47 8.35 21.82
CA ARG A 51 0.42 9.47 22.20
C ARG A 51 1.75 9.02 22.84
N ASN A 52 2.43 8.12 22.16
CA ASN A 52 3.75 7.63 22.54
C ASN A 52 4.54 7.25 21.29
N VAL A 53 5.86 7.16 21.44
CA VAL A 53 6.76 6.64 20.42
C VAL A 53 7.52 5.46 20.99
N MET A 54 7.64 4.41 20.18
CA MET A 54 8.57 3.31 20.42
C MET A 54 9.87 3.64 19.70
N ILE A 55 10.99 3.49 20.39
CA ILE A 55 12.31 3.78 19.83
C ILE A 55 13.12 2.50 19.80
N VAL A 56 13.53 2.09 18.61
CA VAL A 56 14.49 1.02 18.42
C VAL A 56 15.88 1.63 18.42
N VAL A 57 16.69 1.24 19.40
CA VAL A 57 18.11 1.62 19.46
C VAL A 57 18.90 0.59 18.66
N PHE A 58 19.51 1.04 17.56
CA PHE A 58 20.17 0.17 16.61
C PHE A 58 21.65 0.54 16.48
N HIS A 59 22.55 -0.41 16.71
CA HIS A 59 23.98 -0.23 16.51
C HIS A 59 24.29 -0.40 15.02
N VAL A 60 24.79 0.66 14.37
CA VAL A 60 24.94 0.72 12.92
C VAL A 60 25.95 -0.30 12.42
N GLU A 61 27.16 -0.29 12.97
CA GLU A 61 28.27 -1.10 12.48
C GLU A 61 28.12 -2.60 12.79
N LYS A 62 27.31 -2.94 13.80
CA LYS A 62 27.02 -4.33 14.18
C LYS A 62 25.68 -4.83 13.66
N GLU A 63 24.93 -3.97 12.98
CA GLU A 63 23.60 -4.25 12.45
C GLU A 63 22.66 -4.90 13.49
N LEU A 64 22.69 -4.42 14.73
CA LEU A 64 22.05 -5.07 15.87
C LEU A 64 21.10 -4.14 16.60
N GLN A 65 19.88 -4.60 16.85
CA GLN A 65 18.98 -3.98 17.81
C GLN A 65 19.49 -4.21 19.24
N VAL A 66 19.79 -3.12 19.95
CA VAL A 66 20.41 -3.14 21.29
C VAL A 66 19.37 -3.15 22.39
N THR A 67 18.33 -2.34 22.24
CA THR A 67 17.22 -2.21 23.19
C THR A 67 16.05 -1.53 22.49
N ARG A 68 14.87 -1.63 23.09
CA ARG A 68 13.71 -0.85 22.69
C ARG A 68 13.25 0.02 23.85
N LEU A 69 13.06 1.30 23.56
CA LEU A 69 12.56 2.27 24.53
C LEU A 69 11.14 2.65 24.16
N ARG A 70 10.39 3.12 25.14
CA ARG A 70 9.09 3.74 24.95
C ARG A 70 9.11 5.09 25.62
N TYR A 71 8.68 6.10 24.88
CA TYR A 71 8.52 7.45 25.40
C TYR A 71 7.05 7.84 25.36
N CYS A 72 6.49 8.03 26.55
CA CYS A 72 5.11 8.40 26.79
C CYS A 72 5.06 9.82 27.35
N TRP A 73 4.30 10.72 26.72
CA TRP A 73 4.25 12.12 27.12
C TRP A 73 2.93 12.55 27.76
N GLU A 74 1.98 11.64 27.92
CA GLU A 74 0.73 11.90 28.64
C GLU A 74 0.79 11.40 30.10
N THR A 75 -0.18 11.82 30.90
CA THR A 75 -0.30 11.41 32.30
C THR A 75 -0.80 9.96 32.43
N LYS A 76 -0.54 9.33 33.57
CA LYS A 76 -1.12 8.01 33.93
C LYS A 76 -2.64 8.00 33.76
N SER A 77 -3.31 9.04 34.26
CA SER A 77 -4.77 9.19 34.16
C SER A 77 -5.27 9.19 32.72
N TYR A 78 -4.52 9.75 31.77
CA TYR A 78 -4.87 9.70 30.36
C TYR A 78 -4.78 8.27 29.82
N TYR A 79 -3.66 7.60 30.07
CA TYR A 79 -3.43 6.24 29.58
C TYR A 79 -4.41 5.21 30.16
N ASP A 80 -4.77 5.35 31.42
CA ASP A 80 -5.78 4.53 32.07
C ASP A 80 -7.15 4.68 31.38
N LYS A 81 -7.53 5.91 30.98
CA LYS A 81 -8.81 6.18 30.30
C LYS A 81 -8.92 5.52 28.92
N ILE A 82 -7.81 5.43 28.19
CA ILE A 82 -7.78 4.84 26.84
C ILE A 82 -7.45 3.34 26.86
N GLY A 83 -7.47 2.70 28.03
CA GLY A 83 -7.25 1.26 28.17
C GLY A 83 -5.80 0.81 27.94
N LEU A 84 -4.84 1.73 28.06
CA LEU A 84 -3.43 1.50 27.82
C LEU A 84 -2.61 1.72 29.10
N ALA A 85 -2.96 1.02 30.19
CA ALA A 85 -2.29 1.14 31.48
C ALA A 85 -0.83 0.59 31.40
N PHE A 86 0.11 1.45 31.02
CA PHE A 86 1.46 1.02 30.67
C PHE A 86 2.38 0.82 31.87
N ARG A 87 2.41 1.72 32.87
CA ARG A 87 3.03 1.61 34.21
C ARG A 87 2.77 2.91 35.02
N GLU A 88 3.32 3.03 36.24
CA GLU A 88 3.19 4.23 37.09
C GLU A 88 4.10 5.41 36.68
N ASP A 89 5.14 5.13 35.91
CA ASP A 89 6.26 5.99 35.53
C ASP A 89 6.00 6.86 34.26
N VAL A 90 4.75 7.27 34.05
CA VAL A 90 4.34 8.14 32.93
C VAL A 90 3.88 9.54 33.40
N PRO A 91 4.26 10.63 32.71
CA PRO A 91 5.07 10.67 31.48
C PRO A 91 6.56 10.36 31.75
N GLY A 92 7.20 9.70 30.79
CA GLY A 92 8.59 9.25 30.96
C GLY A 92 9.09 8.34 29.85
N VAL A 93 10.35 7.93 30.00
CA VAL A 93 11.05 7.02 29.10
C VAL A 93 11.33 5.73 29.86
N PHE A 94 11.02 4.59 29.25
CA PHE A 94 11.29 3.29 29.87
C PHE A 94 11.61 2.23 28.81
N VAL A 95 12.17 1.11 29.27
CA VAL A 95 12.45 -0.04 28.41
C VAL A 95 11.15 -0.75 28.08
N ASP A 96 10.92 -1.03 26.79
CA ASP A 96 9.74 -1.75 26.33
C ASP A 96 9.80 -3.23 26.76
N PHE A 97 8.64 -3.83 27.02
CA PHE A 97 8.56 -5.16 27.62
C PHE A 97 9.25 -6.22 26.74
N GLY A 98 10.14 -7.02 27.34
CA GLY A 98 10.87 -8.09 26.64
C GLY A 98 12.13 -7.65 25.88
N TYR A 99 12.50 -6.36 25.92
CA TYR A 99 13.64 -5.82 25.15
C TYR A 99 14.76 -5.23 26.03
N SER A 100 14.99 -5.81 27.20
CA SER A 100 16.08 -5.39 28.09
C SER A 100 17.41 -5.99 27.68
N SER A 101 18.45 -5.16 27.64
CA SER A 101 19.85 -5.54 27.51
C SER A 101 20.67 -4.95 28.68
N PRO A 102 21.92 -5.39 28.87
CA PRO A 102 22.82 -4.82 29.88
C PRO A 102 22.99 -3.30 29.75
N TYR A 103 22.75 -2.76 28.55
CA TYR A 103 22.92 -1.35 28.21
C TYR A 103 21.61 -0.54 28.25
N SER A 104 20.45 -1.16 28.48
CA SER A 104 19.17 -0.45 28.41
C SER A 104 19.10 0.76 29.34
N LYS A 105 19.66 0.67 30.55
CA LYS A 105 19.69 1.79 31.51
C LYS A 105 20.47 2.99 30.98
N TYR A 106 21.55 2.75 30.24
CA TYR A 106 22.32 3.82 29.62
C TYR A 106 21.48 4.55 28.56
N PHE A 107 20.81 3.80 27.68
CA PHE A 107 20.00 4.38 26.62
C PHE A 107 18.72 5.05 27.12
N VAL A 108 18.11 4.55 28.21
CA VAL A 108 17.01 5.26 28.88
C VAL A 108 17.50 6.64 29.33
N LYS A 109 18.59 6.69 30.10
CA LYS A 109 19.13 7.97 30.60
C LYS A 109 19.52 8.92 29.47
N ALA A 110 20.22 8.42 28.45
CA ALA A 110 20.63 9.23 27.30
C ALA A 110 19.39 9.81 26.56
N PHE A 111 18.36 9.00 26.37
CA PHE A 111 17.13 9.43 25.72
C PHE A 111 16.30 10.39 26.59
N GLU A 112 16.26 10.17 27.91
CA GLU A 112 15.65 11.12 28.87
C GLU A 112 16.32 12.49 28.82
N GLU A 113 17.65 12.54 28.79
CA GLU A 113 18.41 13.79 28.66
C GLU A 113 18.10 14.48 27.32
N MET A 114 17.91 13.71 26.24
CA MET A 114 17.48 14.27 24.95
C MET A 114 16.07 14.87 25.05
N CYS A 115 15.12 14.20 25.70
CA CYS A 115 13.72 14.64 25.80
C CYS A 115 13.46 15.77 26.82
N TYR A 116 14.20 15.79 27.93
CA TYR A 116 13.93 16.69 29.07
C TYR A 116 15.09 17.64 29.41
N GLY A 117 16.24 17.49 28.75
CA GLY A 117 17.43 18.28 29.03
C GLY A 117 18.05 17.90 30.38
N ASN A 118 18.84 18.82 30.96
CA ASN A 118 19.48 18.59 32.25
C ASN A 118 18.42 18.52 33.37
N ALA A 119 18.55 17.52 34.26
CA ALA A 119 17.56 17.03 35.22
C ALA A 119 16.84 18.04 36.16
N HIS A 120 17.16 19.33 36.10
CA HIS A 120 16.66 20.35 37.04
C HIS A 120 15.42 21.12 36.56
N SER A 121 15.14 21.23 35.25
CA SER A 121 14.03 22.09 34.78
C SER A 121 12.76 21.33 34.35
N LYS A 122 12.83 20.02 34.05
CA LYS A 122 11.73 19.23 33.44
C LYS A 122 11.01 19.97 32.29
N SER A 123 11.70 20.89 31.61
CA SER A 123 11.15 21.64 30.49
C SER A 123 11.34 20.82 29.22
N GLU A 124 10.26 20.62 28.46
CA GLU A 124 10.30 19.89 27.20
C GLU A 124 11.34 20.48 26.23
N THR A 125 12.23 19.65 25.70
CA THR A 125 13.23 20.06 24.72
C THR A 125 12.65 20.15 23.31
N GLU A 126 13.37 20.79 22.39
CA GLU A 126 13.03 20.75 20.96
C GLU A 126 13.02 19.33 20.39
N TYR A 127 13.81 18.41 20.97
CA TYR A 127 13.81 17.00 20.59
C TYR A 127 12.47 16.33 20.95
N ALA A 128 11.95 16.54 22.16
CA ALA A 128 10.65 15.99 22.56
C ALA A 128 9.49 16.59 21.75
N LYS A 129 9.52 17.91 21.47
CA LYS A 129 8.56 18.55 20.56
C LYS A 129 8.60 17.94 19.16
N ARG A 130 9.79 17.63 18.65
CA ARG A 130 9.96 16.94 17.35
C ARG A 130 9.27 15.58 17.34
N LEU A 131 9.46 14.76 18.38
CA LEU A 131 8.81 13.44 18.46
C LEU A 131 7.28 13.54 18.42
N LYS A 132 6.71 14.53 19.11
CA LYS A 132 5.26 14.79 19.08
C LYS A 132 4.79 15.26 17.70
N ARG A 133 5.58 16.09 17.02
CA ARG A 133 5.31 16.50 15.63
C ARG A 133 5.37 15.31 14.67
N HIS A 134 6.38 14.45 14.78
CA HIS A 134 6.49 13.23 13.99
C HIS A 134 5.29 12.31 14.24
N TYR A 135 4.85 12.14 15.49
CA TYR A 135 3.60 11.43 15.78
C TYR A 135 2.42 12.03 15.02
N GLN A 136 2.20 13.34 15.09
CA GLN A 136 1.09 13.99 14.37
C GLN A 136 1.17 13.79 12.86
N GLN A 137 2.33 14.04 12.26
CA GLN A 137 2.57 13.87 10.82
C GLN A 137 2.34 12.41 10.38
N PHE A 138 2.82 11.45 11.18
CA PHE A 138 2.62 10.03 10.93
C PHE A 138 1.14 9.64 10.98
N ARG A 139 0.41 10.09 12.01
CA ARG A 139 -1.04 9.82 12.17
C ARG A 139 -1.85 10.45 11.05
N GLU A 140 -1.49 11.65 10.60
CA GLU A 140 -2.12 12.31 9.45
C GLU A 140 -1.85 11.54 8.15
N GLN A 141 -0.60 11.15 7.89
CA GLN A 141 -0.24 10.39 6.70
C GLN A 141 -0.93 9.02 6.66
N LEU A 142 -1.07 8.33 7.80
CA LEU A 142 -1.84 7.08 7.86
C LEU A 142 -3.31 7.29 7.47
N LYS A 143 -3.95 8.35 7.97
CA LYS A 143 -5.33 8.68 7.60
C LYS A 143 -5.46 9.07 6.13
N ASN A 144 -4.47 9.75 5.56
CA ASN A 144 -4.44 10.05 4.13
C ASN A 144 -4.39 8.76 3.30
N ASN A 145 -3.48 7.86 3.65
CA ASN A 145 -3.35 6.58 2.97
C ASN A 145 -4.65 5.75 3.06
N GLN A 146 -5.32 5.73 4.22
CA GLN A 146 -6.61 5.03 4.35
C GLN A 146 -7.70 5.67 3.47
N ARG A 147 -7.79 7.01 3.45
CA ARG A 147 -8.74 7.71 2.58
C ARG A 147 -8.51 7.40 1.11
N ASP A 148 -7.26 7.37 0.65
CA ASP A 148 -6.93 6.99 -0.72
C ASP A 148 -7.39 5.55 -1.04
N VAL A 149 -7.25 4.63 -0.08
CA VAL A 149 -7.72 3.24 -0.20
C VAL A 149 -9.25 3.17 -0.25
N ASP A 150 -9.95 3.90 0.63
CA ASP A 150 -11.41 3.92 0.69
C ASP A 150 -12.00 4.56 -0.58
N GLU A 151 -11.45 5.68 -1.05
CA GLU A 151 -11.86 6.32 -2.30
C GLU A 151 -11.63 5.39 -3.50
N ALA A 152 -10.49 4.69 -3.54
CA ALA A 152 -10.22 3.70 -4.59
C ALA A 152 -11.21 2.53 -4.52
N ALA A 153 -11.54 2.04 -3.33
CA ALA A 153 -12.50 0.95 -3.13
C ALA A 153 -13.92 1.37 -3.54
N GLU A 154 -14.36 2.59 -3.21
CA GLU A 154 -15.66 3.12 -3.64
C GLU A 154 -15.75 3.22 -5.17
N GLN A 155 -14.67 3.63 -5.84
CA GLN A 155 -14.60 3.67 -7.31
C GLN A 155 -14.67 2.26 -7.95
N MET A 156 -14.24 1.22 -7.23
CA MET A 156 -14.32 -0.16 -7.70
C MET A 156 -15.70 -0.81 -7.53
N ILE A 157 -16.62 -0.21 -6.75
CA ILE A 157 -17.98 -0.73 -6.56
C ILE A 157 -18.89 -0.16 -7.65
N PRO A 158 -19.35 -0.98 -8.61
CA PRO A 158 -20.16 -0.45 -9.70
C PRO A 158 -21.53 -0.01 -9.18
N GLN A 159 -21.95 1.19 -9.59
CA GLN A 159 -23.27 1.71 -9.25
C GLN A 159 -24.38 0.75 -9.74
N PRO A 160 -25.37 0.38 -8.91
CA PRO A 160 -26.33 -0.67 -9.26
C PRO A 160 -27.02 -0.48 -10.62
N TYR A 161 -27.33 0.78 -11.00
CA TYR A 161 -28.05 1.09 -12.22
C TYR A 161 -27.17 1.61 -13.38
N SER A 162 -25.85 1.66 -13.22
CA SER A 162 -24.93 1.93 -14.33
C SER A 162 -24.83 0.70 -15.26
N PRO A 163 -24.38 0.89 -16.52
CA PRO A 163 -24.03 -0.23 -17.39
C PRO A 163 -23.04 -1.17 -16.71
N CYS A 164 -23.22 -2.47 -16.88
CA CYS A 164 -22.31 -3.45 -16.32
C CYS A 164 -20.94 -3.37 -17.00
N THR A 165 -19.88 -3.44 -16.20
CA THR A 165 -18.48 -3.34 -16.65
C THR A 165 -18.05 -4.46 -17.60
N CYS A 166 -18.75 -5.60 -17.60
CA CYS A 166 -18.51 -6.69 -18.53
C CYS A 166 -19.05 -6.45 -19.96
N ALA A 167 -19.61 -5.26 -20.23
CA ALA A 167 -20.21 -4.87 -21.52
C ALA A 167 -21.30 -5.85 -22.02
N SER A 168 -22.09 -6.42 -21.11
CA SER A 168 -23.20 -7.33 -21.47
C SER A 168 -24.43 -6.62 -22.04
N GLY A 169 -24.42 -5.28 -22.11
CA GLY A 169 -25.59 -4.45 -22.44
C GLY A 169 -26.63 -4.35 -21.32
N LYS A 170 -26.41 -4.99 -20.16
CA LYS A 170 -27.31 -4.95 -19.00
C LYS A 170 -26.80 -3.97 -17.94
N LYS A 171 -27.69 -3.48 -17.07
CA LYS A 171 -27.29 -2.75 -15.86
C LYS A 171 -26.63 -3.69 -14.85
N PHE A 172 -25.66 -3.20 -14.08
CA PHE A 172 -24.86 -4.01 -13.16
C PHE A 172 -25.72 -4.82 -12.18
N LYS A 173 -26.76 -4.21 -11.58
CA LYS A 173 -27.72 -4.85 -10.66
C LYS A 173 -28.34 -6.14 -11.21
N PHE A 174 -28.58 -6.20 -12.52
CA PHE A 174 -29.25 -7.33 -13.18
C PHE A 174 -28.29 -8.25 -13.93
N CYS A 175 -26.99 -7.98 -13.89
CA CYS A 175 -25.97 -8.74 -14.60
C CYS A 175 -24.99 -9.40 -13.62
N CYS A 176 -23.96 -8.66 -13.19
CA CYS A 176 -22.87 -9.22 -12.38
C CYS A 176 -23.05 -8.98 -10.88
N LYS A 177 -23.99 -8.12 -10.44
CA LYS A 177 -24.24 -7.91 -9.01
C LYS A 177 -24.54 -9.21 -8.22
N PRO A 178 -25.32 -10.18 -8.74
CA PRO A 178 -25.59 -11.43 -8.02
C PRO A 178 -24.33 -12.25 -7.68
N ILE A 179 -23.27 -12.10 -8.45
CA ILE A 179 -22.00 -12.80 -8.25
C ILE A 179 -20.87 -11.90 -7.74
N PHE A 180 -21.14 -10.61 -7.52
CA PHE A 180 -20.09 -9.63 -7.23
C PHE A 180 -19.25 -10.00 -6.01
N HIS A 181 -19.90 -10.45 -4.92
CA HIS A 181 -19.18 -10.90 -3.73
C HIS A 181 -18.28 -12.12 -4.04
N CYS A 182 -18.79 -13.14 -4.74
CA CYS A 182 -17.96 -14.29 -5.12
C CYS A 182 -16.77 -13.89 -6.01
N VAL A 183 -16.95 -12.89 -6.88
CA VAL A 183 -15.87 -12.37 -7.72
C VAL A 183 -14.83 -11.63 -6.88
N VAL A 184 -15.24 -10.77 -5.95
CA VAL A 184 -14.32 -10.04 -5.06
C VAL A 184 -13.48 -11.02 -4.24
N GLU A 185 -14.12 -11.96 -3.53
CA GLU A 185 -13.42 -12.97 -2.73
C GLU A 185 -12.45 -13.80 -3.59
N ALA A 186 -12.86 -14.15 -4.80
CA ALA A 186 -11.98 -14.88 -5.72
C ALA A 186 -10.75 -14.08 -6.16
N MET A 187 -10.91 -12.77 -6.44
CA MET A 187 -9.79 -11.93 -6.87
C MET A 187 -8.83 -11.67 -5.71
N CYS A 188 -9.34 -11.38 -4.51
CA CYS A 188 -8.51 -11.23 -3.31
C CYS A 188 -7.72 -12.53 -3.02
N ALA A 189 -8.40 -13.68 -2.98
CA ALA A 189 -7.72 -14.96 -2.78
C ALA A 189 -6.66 -15.26 -3.86
N ALA A 190 -6.92 -14.87 -5.11
CA ALA A 190 -5.94 -15.07 -6.19
C ALA A 190 -4.70 -14.18 -6.03
N GLU A 191 -4.88 -12.93 -5.60
CA GLU A 191 -3.79 -11.99 -5.30
C GLU A 191 -2.95 -12.46 -4.11
N ASP A 192 -3.58 -13.07 -3.10
CA ASP A 192 -2.91 -13.68 -1.94
C ASP A 192 -2.22 -15.02 -2.27
N GLY A 193 -2.27 -15.50 -3.51
CA GLY A 193 -1.69 -16.77 -3.94
C GLY A 193 -2.54 -18.01 -3.59
N LEU A 194 -3.73 -17.82 -3.01
CA LEU A 194 -4.68 -18.87 -2.63
C LEU A 194 -5.54 -19.29 -3.83
N HIS A 195 -4.89 -19.76 -4.90
CA HIS A 195 -5.54 -19.99 -6.20
C HIS A 195 -6.63 -21.08 -6.18
N GLU A 196 -6.49 -22.11 -5.34
CA GLU A 196 -7.53 -23.13 -5.18
C GLU A 196 -8.79 -22.56 -4.54
N GLU A 197 -8.63 -21.74 -3.50
CA GLU A 197 -9.74 -21.04 -2.86
C GLU A 197 -10.42 -20.07 -3.82
N ALA A 198 -9.64 -19.32 -4.61
CA ALA A 198 -10.15 -18.45 -5.65
C ALA A 198 -11.05 -19.22 -6.65
N LEU A 199 -10.63 -20.42 -7.09
CA LEU A 199 -11.43 -21.28 -7.97
C LEU A 199 -12.70 -21.80 -7.29
N GLN A 200 -12.69 -22.05 -5.98
CA GLN A 200 -13.90 -22.42 -5.24
C GLN A 200 -14.91 -21.27 -5.23
N TRP A 201 -14.46 -20.03 -5.00
CA TRP A 201 -15.31 -18.85 -5.09
C TRP A 201 -15.89 -18.64 -6.48
N ILE A 202 -15.09 -18.79 -7.54
CA ILE A 202 -15.60 -18.73 -8.91
C ILE A 202 -16.57 -19.87 -9.23
N SER A 203 -16.36 -21.07 -8.67
CA SER A 203 -17.32 -22.17 -8.80
C SER A 203 -18.66 -21.86 -8.15
N LYS A 204 -18.67 -21.09 -7.04
CA LYS A 204 -19.92 -20.59 -6.44
C LYS A 204 -20.61 -19.58 -7.37
N ALA A 205 -19.87 -18.65 -7.97
CA ALA A 205 -20.41 -17.72 -8.96
C ALA A 205 -21.03 -18.44 -10.17
N GLU A 206 -20.34 -19.45 -10.69
CA GLU A 206 -20.81 -20.28 -11.80
C GLU A 206 -22.12 -21.01 -11.47
N LYS A 207 -22.32 -21.46 -10.24
CA LYS A 207 -23.61 -22.07 -9.83
C LYS A 207 -24.77 -21.08 -9.84
N ILE A 208 -24.51 -19.78 -9.68
CA ILE A 208 -25.55 -18.74 -9.63
C ILE A 208 -25.95 -18.30 -11.05
N VAL A 209 -24.97 -18.08 -11.94
CA VAL A 209 -25.23 -17.48 -13.27
C VAL A 209 -24.78 -18.34 -14.45
N GLY A 210 -24.13 -19.48 -14.21
CA GLY A 210 -23.51 -20.32 -15.23
C GLY A 210 -22.17 -19.77 -15.74
N ASN A 211 -21.67 -20.35 -16.83
CA ASN A 211 -20.44 -19.91 -17.51
C ASN A 211 -20.69 -18.66 -18.36
N THR A 212 -21.06 -17.56 -17.70
CA THR A 212 -21.09 -16.23 -18.33
C THR A 212 -19.69 -15.77 -18.70
N ALA A 213 -19.57 -14.82 -19.63
CA ALA A 213 -18.28 -14.24 -20.01
C ALA A 213 -17.51 -13.67 -18.81
N GLU A 214 -18.20 -13.02 -17.86
CA GLU A 214 -17.57 -12.53 -16.62
C GLU A 214 -16.94 -13.67 -15.80
N VAL A 215 -17.68 -14.76 -15.56
CA VAL A 215 -17.17 -15.93 -14.83
C VAL A 215 -15.98 -16.55 -15.55
N LEU A 216 -16.06 -16.71 -16.87
CA LEU A 216 -14.98 -17.25 -17.69
C LEU A 216 -13.74 -16.34 -17.67
N CYS A 217 -13.93 -15.01 -17.72
CA CYS A 217 -12.86 -14.04 -17.60
C CYS A 217 -12.14 -14.15 -16.25
N ARG A 218 -12.89 -14.26 -15.14
CA ARG A 218 -12.30 -14.44 -13.79
C ARG A 218 -11.57 -15.77 -13.66
N LYS A 219 -12.08 -16.86 -14.22
CA LYS A 219 -11.34 -18.14 -14.31
C LYS A 219 -10.03 -17.95 -15.05
N ALA A 220 -10.04 -17.27 -16.19
CA ALA A 220 -8.83 -16.99 -16.94
C ALA A 220 -7.82 -16.24 -16.07
N ILE A 221 -8.23 -15.16 -15.40
CA ILE A 221 -7.35 -14.39 -14.49
C ILE A 221 -6.69 -15.29 -13.45
N ILE A 222 -7.44 -16.15 -12.76
CA ILE A 222 -6.88 -17.05 -11.75
C ILE A 222 -5.88 -18.02 -12.38
N TYR A 223 -6.22 -18.63 -13.52
CA TYR A 223 -5.30 -19.54 -14.22
C TYR A 223 -4.07 -18.84 -14.78
N SER A 224 -4.07 -17.50 -14.94
CA SER A 224 -2.88 -16.78 -15.38
C SER A 224 -1.71 -16.92 -14.40
N PHE A 225 -1.98 -17.25 -13.13
CA PHE A 225 -0.98 -17.48 -12.09
C PHE A 225 -0.50 -18.94 -12.04
N THR A 226 -1.30 -19.90 -12.47
CA THR A 226 -1.04 -21.34 -12.23
C THR A 226 -0.90 -22.19 -13.49
N ASP A 227 -1.66 -21.89 -14.55
CA ASP A 227 -1.77 -22.74 -15.74
C ASP A 227 -2.01 -21.89 -16.99
N ARG A 228 -0.94 -21.76 -17.77
CA ARG A 228 -0.93 -20.97 -19.00
C ARG A 228 -1.89 -21.51 -20.07
N GLN A 229 -2.06 -22.83 -20.16
CA GLN A 229 -2.93 -23.43 -21.17
C GLN A 229 -4.39 -23.14 -20.84
N ARG A 230 -4.78 -23.33 -19.58
CA ARG A 230 -6.12 -23.01 -19.11
C ARG A 230 -6.42 -21.51 -19.19
N TYR A 231 -5.45 -20.64 -18.90
CA TYR A 231 -5.60 -19.20 -19.10
C TYR A 231 -6.06 -18.88 -20.53
N VAL A 232 -5.34 -19.38 -21.53
CA VAL A 232 -5.66 -19.13 -22.95
C VAL A 232 -7.03 -19.71 -23.31
N GLU A 233 -7.32 -20.93 -22.86
CA GLU A 233 -8.60 -21.60 -23.10
C GLU A 233 -9.79 -20.80 -22.56
N TYR A 234 -9.75 -20.39 -21.28
CA TYR A 234 -10.85 -19.66 -20.66
C TYR A 234 -10.98 -18.23 -21.17
N LEU A 235 -9.86 -17.59 -21.53
CA LEU A 235 -9.89 -16.27 -22.16
C LEU A 235 -10.56 -16.33 -23.54
N GLN A 236 -10.27 -17.37 -24.31
CA GLN A 236 -10.90 -17.61 -25.61
C GLN A 236 -12.40 -17.89 -25.45
N LYS A 237 -12.79 -18.79 -24.54
CA LYS A 237 -14.20 -19.05 -24.21
C LYS A 237 -14.95 -17.80 -23.77
N CYS A 238 -14.31 -16.94 -22.97
CA CYS A 238 -14.90 -15.65 -22.57
C CYS A 238 -15.25 -14.79 -23.78
N LEU A 239 -14.35 -14.68 -24.75
CA LEU A 239 -14.56 -13.87 -25.96
C LEU A 239 -15.51 -14.51 -26.97
N GLU A 240 -15.66 -15.83 -26.95
CA GLU A 240 -16.72 -16.53 -27.71
C GLU A 240 -18.12 -16.21 -27.15
N VAL A 241 -18.25 -16.19 -25.82
CA VAL A 241 -19.52 -15.85 -25.15
C VAL A 241 -19.83 -14.35 -25.25
N ASN A 242 -18.84 -13.49 -25.07
CA ASN A 242 -18.97 -12.05 -25.25
C ASN A 242 -17.76 -11.48 -26.01
N PRO A 243 -17.87 -11.29 -27.34
CA PRO A 243 -16.82 -10.68 -28.16
C PRO A 243 -16.46 -9.25 -27.77
N GLN A 244 -17.31 -8.57 -27.00
CA GLN A 244 -17.12 -7.20 -26.55
C GLN A 244 -16.64 -7.12 -25.10
N HIS A 245 -16.25 -8.23 -24.46
CA HIS A 245 -15.86 -8.22 -23.05
C HIS A 245 -14.57 -7.39 -22.83
N PRO A 246 -14.64 -6.23 -22.15
CA PRO A 246 -13.52 -5.28 -22.15
C PRO A 246 -12.30 -5.81 -21.38
N ARG A 247 -12.50 -6.44 -20.22
CA ARG A 247 -11.41 -7.06 -19.45
C ARG A 247 -10.71 -8.18 -20.22
N ALA A 248 -11.42 -8.90 -21.09
CA ALA A 248 -10.81 -9.97 -21.87
C ALA A 248 -9.92 -9.41 -22.98
N HIS A 249 -10.33 -8.31 -23.63
CA HIS A 249 -9.45 -7.58 -24.55
C HIS A 249 -8.25 -6.96 -23.84
N TYR A 250 -8.43 -6.43 -22.62
CA TYR A 250 -7.31 -5.94 -21.81
C TYR A 250 -6.29 -7.05 -21.50
N LEU A 251 -6.76 -8.22 -21.07
CA LEU A 251 -5.90 -9.39 -20.82
C LEU A 251 -5.19 -9.87 -22.09
N LYS A 252 -5.82 -9.80 -23.26
CA LYS A 252 -5.14 -10.04 -24.55
C LYS A 252 -4.05 -9.01 -24.81
N GLY A 253 -4.30 -7.73 -24.50
CA GLY A 253 -3.30 -6.67 -24.63
C GLY A 253 -2.06 -6.94 -23.78
N ILE A 254 -2.26 -7.32 -22.51
CA ILE A 254 -1.17 -7.73 -21.62
C ILE A 254 -0.41 -8.91 -22.21
N ASP A 255 -1.14 -9.90 -22.72
CA ASP A 255 -0.54 -11.11 -23.26
C ASP A 255 0.33 -10.87 -24.49
N SER A 256 -0.18 -10.09 -25.44
CA SER A 256 0.55 -9.69 -26.65
C SER A 256 1.77 -8.85 -26.29
N ASN A 257 1.65 -7.92 -25.33
CA ASN A 257 2.77 -7.11 -24.87
C ASN A 257 3.89 -7.98 -24.28
N LYS A 258 3.55 -8.96 -23.43
CA LYS A 258 4.52 -9.91 -22.87
C LYS A 258 5.25 -10.74 -23.93
N LYS A 259 4.60 -10.98 -25.09
CA LYS A 259 5.19 -11.67 -26.24
C LYS A 259 6.01 -10.75 -27.15
N GLY A 260 5.99 -9.44 -26.93
CA GLY A 260 6.63 -8.43 -27.78
C GLY A 260 5.84 -8.10 -29.06
N ASP A 261 4.58 -8.56 -29.18
CA ASP A 261 3.69 -8.20 -30.28
C ASP A 261 2.93 -6.91 -29.90
N TYR A 262 3.63 -5.78 -30.06
CA TYR A 262 3.17 -4.47 -29.61
C TYR A 262 1.95 -3.97 -30.41
N GLU A 263 1.89 -4.27 -31.71
CA GLU A 263 0.76 -3.93 -32.56
C GLU A 263 -0.52 -4.65 -32.10
N ALA A 264 -0.45 -5.95 -31.83
CA ALA A 264 -1.59 -6.69 -31.29
C ALA A 264 -1.96 -6.21 -29.87
N ALA A 265 -0.96 -5.83 -29.05
CA ALA A 265 -1.20 -5.29 -27.72
C ALA A 265 -2.01 -3.99 -27.78
N ILE A 266 -1.55 -3.03 -28.60
CA ILE A 266 -2.24 -1.74 -28.82
C ILE A 266 -3.67 -1.98 -29.32
N ALA A 267 -3.85 -2.83 -30.34
CA ALA A 267 -5.17 -3.11 -30.89
C ALA A 267 -6.14 -3.71 -29.85
N ALA A 268 -5.64 -4.58 -28.96
CA ALA A 268 -6.43 -5.17 -27.89
C ALA A 268 -6.76 -4.16 -26.79
N TYR A 269 -5.81 -3.31 -26.37
CA TYR A 269 -6.09 -2.23 -25.41
C TYR A 269 -7.10 -1.21 -25.93
N LEU A 270 -7.02 -0.83 -27.21
CA LEU A 270 -7.99 0.07 -27.83
C LEU A 270 -9.40 -0.53 -27.85
N LYS A 271 -9.53 -1.84 -28.09
CA LYS A 271 -10.82 -2.54 -27.95
C LYS A 271 -11.32 -2.55 -26.51
N ALA A 272 -10.44 -2.76 -25.53
CA ALA A 272 -10.82 -2.70 -24.13
C ALA A 272 -11.37 -1.31 -23.77
N ILE A 273 -10.68 -0.23 -24.18
CA ILE A 273 -11.14 1.16 -24.01
C ILE A 273 -12.49 1.39 -24.68
N GLN A 274 -12.69 0.89 -25.90
CA GLN A 274 -13.96 1.03 -26.62
C GLN A 274 -15.14 0.39 -25.87
N TYR A 275 -14.92 -0.73 -25.18
CA TYR A 275 -15.99 -1.51 -24.56
C TYR A 275 -16.17 -1.25 -23.06
N TYR A 276 -15.17 -0.72 -22.35
CA TYR A 276 -15.36 -0.30 -20.98
C TYR A 276 -16.36 0.87 -20.93
N PRO A 277 -17.32 0.85 -20.00
CA PRO A 277 -18.14 2.03 -19.75
C PRO A 277 -17.25 3.21 -19.34
N SER A 278 -17.55 4.43 -19.80
CA SER A 278 -16.81 5.64 -19.40
C SER A 278 -16.86 5.91 -17.89
N THR A 279 -17.78 5.26 -17.17
CA THR A 279 -17.90 5.31 -15.71
C THR A 279 -17.01 4.29 -14.98
N ASP A 280 -16.34 3.39 -15.71
CA ASP A 280 -15.42 2.41 -15.16
C ASP A 280 -14.00 2.99 -15.08
N HIS A 281 -13.85 4.02 -14.23
CA HIS A 281 -12.63 4.82 -14.15
C HIS A 281 -11.41 3.96 -13.77
N TYR A 282 -11.58 3.00 -12.87
CA TYR A 282 -10.50 2.14 -12.41
C TYR A 282 -9.89 1.33 -13.57
N HIS A 283 -10.71 0.58 -14.31
CA HIS A 283 -10.18 -0.25 -15.39
C HIS A 283 -9.72 0.59 -16.59
N LEU A 284 -10.36 1.73 -16.86
CA LEU A 284 -9.90 2.66 -17.90
C LEU A 284 -8.51 3.23 -17.56
N ASN A 285 -8.29 3.67 -16.33
CA ASN A 285 -6.97 4.09 -15.85
C ASN A 285 -5.90 3.00 -16.11
N GLU A 286 -6.15 1.76 -15.70
CA GLU A 286 -5.20 0.65 -15.91
C GLU A 286 -4.88 0.42 -17.39
N VAL A 287 -5.90 0.46 -18.26
CA VAL A 287 -5.73 0.22 -19.69
C VAL A 287 -4.93 1.34 -20.35
N TYR A 288 -5.22 2.60 -20.03
CA TYR A 288 -4.48 3.74 -20.56
C TYR A 288 -3.01 3.74 -20.11
N ASN A 289 -2.75 3.40 -18.84
CA ASN A 289 -1.38 3.32 -18.33
C ASN A 289 -0.58 2.22 -19.03
N ASN A 290 -1.17 1.04 -19.25
CA ASN A 290 -0.51 -0.04 -19.98
C ASN A 290 -0.35 0.25 -21.47
N LEU A 291 -1.33 0.90 -22.11
CA LEU A 291 -1.23 1.35 -23.49
C LEU A 291 -0.08 2.38 -23.64
N ALA A 292 0.04 3.31 -22.71
CA ALA A 292 1.12 4.29 -22.69
C ALA A 292 2.49 3.63 -22.58
N ASN A 293 2.62 2.61 -21.72
CA ASN A 293 3.86 1.84 -21.58
C ASN A 293 4.25 1.15 -22.90
N VAL A 294 3.28 0.58 -23.63
CA VAL A 294 3.55 -0.01 -24.96
C VAL A 294 3.96 1.05 -25.97
N TYR A 295 3.26 2.19 -26.04
CA TYR A 295 3.67 3.29 -26.93
C TYR A 295 5.08 3.76 -26.64
N HIS A 296 5.45 3.87 -25.36
CA HIS A 296 6.81 4.23 -24.97
C HIS A 296 7.83 3.19 -25.43
N GLN A 297 7.54 1.89 -25.28
CA GLN A 297 8.44 0.80 -25.69
C GLN A 297 8.74 0.81 -27.20
N ILE A 298 7.78 1.24 -28.03
CA ILE A 298 7.96 1.34 -29.48
C ILE A 298 8.43 2.72 -29.97
N GLY A 299 8.78 3.64 -29.06
CA GLY A 299 9.29 4.98 -29.39
C GLY A 299 8.22 6.03 -29.74
N GLU A 300 6.94 5.70 -29.58
CA GLU A 300 5.81 6.61 -29.83
C GLU A 300 5.56 7.52 -28.61
N HIS A 301 6.57 8.30 -28.22
CA HIS A 301 6.60 9.06 -26.97
C HIS A 301 5.44 10.06 -26.80
N THR A 302 5.05 10.74 -27.88
CA THR A 302 3.91 11.68 -27.85
C THR A 302 2.60 10.97 -27.48
N LYS A 303 2.37 9.76 -28.01
CA LYS A 303 1.19 8.96 -27.70
C LYS A 303 1.26 8.41 -26.27
N ALA A 304 2.45 8.00 -25.82
CA ALA A 304 2.67 7.55 -24.45
C ALA A 304 2.31 8.64 -23.43
N ILE A 305 2.83 9.86 -23.60
CA ILE A 305 2.54 11.01 -22.72
C ILE A 305 1.06 11.34 -22.71
N ALA A 306 0.40 11.36 -23.88
CA ALA A 306 -1.03 11.59 -23.97
C ALA A 306 -1.83 10.53 -23.19
N ALA A 307 -1.49 9.25 -23.37
CA ALA A 307 -2.17 8.15 -22.69
C ALA A 307 -1.94 8.15 -21.16
N TRP A 308 -0.74 8.47 -20.67
CA TRP A 308 -0.51 8.65 -19.22
C TRP A 308 -1.31 9.84 -18.66
N LYS A 309 -1.42 10.94 -19.40
CA LYS A 309 -2.28 12.08 -18.99
C LYS A 309 -3.73 11.66 -18.87
N THR A 310 -4.26 10.95 -19.87
CA THR A 310 -5.62 10.41 -19.82
C THR A 310 -5.80 9.41 -18.68
N ALA A 311 -4.81 8.57 -18.38
CA ALA A 311 -4.87 7.69 -17.20
C ALA A 311 -5.06 8.51 -15.89
N LEU A 312 -4.41 9.66 -15.77
CA LEU A 312 -4.56 10.57 -14.62
C LEU A 312 -5.88 11.36 -14.60
N GLU A 313 -6.56 11.51 -15.74
CA GLU A 313 -7.93 12.05 -15.78
C GLU A 313 -8.92 11.07 -15.13
N TYR A 314 -8.70 9.76 -15.28
CA TYR A 314 -9.51 8.72 -14.63
C TYR A 314 -9.12 8.45 -13.18
N SER A 315 -7.82 8.52 -12.85
CA SER A 315 -7.33 8.40 -11.47
C SER A 315 -6.15 9.34 -11.25
N SER A 316 -6.41 10.48 -10.62
CA SER A 316 -5.37 11.48 -10.30
C SER A 316 -4.34 10.96 -9.30
N THR A 317 -4.66 9.88 -8.59
CA THR A 317 -3.80 9.25 -7.58
C THR A 317 -2.91 8.13 -8.15
N ASP A 318 -3.00 7.79 -9.44
CA ASP A 318 -2.11 6.80 -10.06
C ASP A 318 -0.64 7.24 -9.96
N LYS A 319 0.12 6.55 -9.10
CA LYS A 319 1.54 6.84 -8.84
C LYS A 319 2.41 6.48 -10.05
N MET A 320 2.09 5.40 -10.76
CA MET A 320 2.90 4.90 -11.85
C MET A 320 2.81 5.83 -13.07
N ALA A 321 1.61 6.27 -13.43
CA ALA A 321 1.41 7.27 -14.48
C ALA A 321 2.10 8.61 -14.15
N ARG A 322 2.01 9.08 -12.88
CA ARG A 322 2.73 10.29 -12.42
C ARG A 322 4.24 10.16 -12.52
N MET A 323 4.81 9.05 -12.06
CA MET A 323 6.26 8.78 -12.14
C MET A 323 6.73 8.74 -13.60
N ASN A 324 5.98 8.08 -14.49
CA ASN A 324 6.32 8.01 -15.90
C ASN A 324 6.27 9.40 -16.57
N LEU A 325 5.26 10.23 -16.29
CA LEU A 325 5.20 11.60 -16.79
C LEU A 325 6.31 12.49 -16.23
N GLN A 326 6.70 12.32 -14.97
CA GLN A 326 7.83 13.07 -14.41
C GLN A 326 9.14 12.70 -15.11
N LYS A 327 9.32 11.41 -15.44
CA LYS A 327 10.54 10.89 -16.07
C LYS A 327 10.63 11.22 -17.56
N PHE A 328 9.50 11.19 -18.28
CA PHE A 328 9.48 11.24 -19.75
C PHE A 328 8.66 12.40 -20.33
N GLY A 329 7.85 13.08 -19.52
CA GLY A 329 6.90 14.11 -19.97
C GLY A 329 7.51 15.49 -20.22
N THR A 330 8.74 15.74 -19.76
CA THR A 330 9.48 17.01 -19.98
C THR A 330 10.45 16.94 -21.17
N SER A 331 10.51 15.82 -21.89
CA SER A 331 11.53 15.53 -22.90
C SER A 331 11.10 15.82 -24.34
N ILE A 332 10.06 16.63 -24.58
CA ILE A 332 9.61 17.05 -25.92
C ILE A 332 9.50 18.56 -26.00
#